data_AF-K2CF59-F1
#
_entry.id   AF-K2CF59-F1
#
_cell.length_a   1.000
_cell.length_b   1.000
_cell.length_c   1.000
_cell.angle_alpha   90.00
_cell.angle_beta   90.00
_cell.angle_gamma   90.00
#
_symmetry.space_group_name_H-M   'P 1'
#
loop_
_entity.id
_entity.type
_entity.pdbx_description
1 polymer ?
#
loop_
_entity_poly.entity_id
_entity_poly.type
_entity_poly.pdbx_seq_one_letter_code
_entity_poly.pdbx_strand_id
1 'polypeptide(L)' 'MILALPVASTEALEKVQNEASECIVLEVPEYFQSVGQFYYQFEPVEDEEVIQLLN' A
#
# COMPACT_ATOMS: atom_id res chain seq x y z
N MET A 1 1.64 12.28 11.47
CA MET A 1 2.09 11.36 10.39
C MET A 1 0.90 11.05 9.53
N ILE A 2 1.06 10.98 8.20
CA ILE A 2 -0.02 10.62 7.26
C ILE A 2 0.26 9.21 6.74
N LEU A 3 -0.74 8.33 6.79
CA LEU A 3 -0.74 7.05 6.07
C LEU A 3 -1.39 7.27 4.70
N ALA A 4 -0.66 7.00 3.62
CA ALA A 4 -1.18 7.13 2.25
C ALA A 4 -0.97 5.82 1.50
N LEU A 5 -2.07 5.20 1.04
CA LEU A 5 -2.06 3.88 0.40
C LEU A 5 -2.91 3.88 -0.88
N PRO A 6 -2.44 3.26 -1.98
CA PRO A 6 -3.27 3.02 -3.15
C PRO A 6 -4.46 2.09 -2.82
N VAL A 7 -4.20 1.01 -2.08
CA VAL A 7 -5.21 0.02 -1.72
C VAL A 7 -4.89 -0.57 -0.35
N ALA A 8 -5.93 -0.93 0.42
CA ALA A 8 -5.78 -1.65 1.69
C ALA A 8 -6.89 -2.67 1.87
N SER A 9 -6.62 -3.76 2.59
CA SER A 9 -7.69 -4.60 3.13
C SER A 9 -8.31 -3.94 4.36
N THR A 10 -9.59 -4.22 4.63
CA THR A 10 -10.29 -3.72 5.82
C THR A 10 -9.52 -4.08 7.11
N GLU A 11 -9.08 -5.33 7.23
CA GLU A 11 -8.35 -5.80 8.42
C GLU A 11 -7.01 -5.07 8.63
N ALA A 12 -6.26 -4.81 7.55
CA ALA A 12 -4.99 -4.08 7.66
C ALA A 12 -5.23 -2.62 8.06
N LEU A 13 -6.22 -1.97 7.44
CA LEU A 13 -6.58 -0.59 7.73
C LEU A 13 -7.00 -0.40 9.19
N GLU A 14 -7.85 -1.30 9.71
CA GLU A 14 -8.28 -1.28 11.12
C GLU A 14 -7.10 -1.33 12.11
N LYS A 15 -6.04 -2.07 11.77
CA LYS A 15 -4.85 -2.22 12.63
C LYS A 15 -3.97 -0.98 12.66
N VAL A 16 -3.85 -0.25 11.54
CA VAL A 16 -2.82 0.80 11.41
C VAL A 16 -3.39 2.22 11.36
N GLN A 17 -4.68 2.40 11.07
CA GLN A 17 -5.27 3.74 10.91
C GLN A 17 -5.13 4.62 12.16
N ASN A 18 -5.12 4.01 13.35
CA ASN A 18 -4.99 4.74 14.61
C ASN A 18 -3.56 5.17 14.95
N GLU A 19 -2.56 4.64 14.23
CA GLU A 19 -1.14 5.01 14.41
C GLU A 19 -0.78 6.29 13.64
N ALA A 20 -1.65 6.74 12.74
CA ALA A 20 -1.48 7.93 11.94
C ALA A 20 -2.45 9.06 12.38
N SER A 21 -2.02 10.30 12.16
CA SER A 21 -2.87 11.48 12.38
C SER A 21 -3.94 11.62 11.29
N GLU A 22 -3.64 11.11 10.09
CA GLU A 22 -4.52 11.12 8.94
C GLU A 22 -4.25 9.87 8.09
N CYS A 23 -5.31 9.28 7.54
CA CYS A 23 -5.23 8.09 6.70
C CYS A 23 -5.99 8.34 5.40
N ILE A 24 -5.28 8.22 4.27
CA ILE A 24 -5.79 8.43 2.92
C ILE A 24 -5.62 7.12 2.14
N VAL A 25 -6.73 6.50 1.76
CA VAL A 25 -6.74 5.25 0.99
C VAL A 25 -7.62 5.45 -0.23
N LEU A 26 -7.12 5.13 -1.43
CA LEU A 26 -7.90 5.29 -2.66
C LEU A 26 -8.97 4.20 -2.80
N GLU A 27 -8.65 2.97 -2.41
CA GLU A 27 -9.59 1.84 -2.50
C GLU A 27 -9.48 0.89 -1.29
N VAL A 28 -10.63 0.55 -0.70
CA VAL A 28 -10.78 -0.51 0.31
C VAL A 28 -11.81 -1.50 -0.22
N PRO A 29 -11.38 -2.51 -0.99
CA PRO A 29 -12.30 -3.40 -1.71
C PRO A 29 -12.87 -4.45 -0.78
N GLU A 30 -14.16 -4.78 -0.98
CA GLU A 30 -14.86 -5.82 -0.21
C GLU A 30 -14.21 -7.20 -0.36
N TYR A 31 -13.67 -7.49 -1.56
CA TYR A 31 -12.93 -8.72 -1.87
C TYR A 31 -11.45 -8.43 -2.11
N PHE A 32 -10.65 -8.54 -1.05
CA PHE A 32 -9.20 -8.35 -1.12
C PHE A 32 -8.48 -9.70 -1.11
N GLN A 33 -7.92 -10.14 -2.24
CA GLN A 33 -7.18 -11.39 -2.33
C GLN A 33 -5.67 -11.18 -2.16
N SER A 34 -5.12 -10.14 -2.80
CA SER A 34 -3.70 -9.80 -2.73
C SER A 34 -3.49 -8.33 -3.08
N VAL A 35 -2.29 -7.79 -2.82
CA VAL A 35 -1.92 -6.45 -3.30
C VAL A 35 -1.75 -6.44 -4.83
N GLY A 36 -1.18 -7.50 -5.39
CA GLY A 36 -0.85 -7.58 -6.82
C GLY A 36 -2.06 -7.57 -7.75
N GLN A 37 -3.25 -7.95 -7.28
CA GLN A 37 -4.47 -7.94 -8.12
C GLN A 37 -4.85 -6.53 -8.63
N PHE A 38 -4.33 -5.46 -7.99
CA PHE A 38 -4.61 -4.07 -8.34
C PHE A 38 -3.59 -3.45 -9.29
N TYR A 39 -2.56 -4.20 -9.67
CA TYR A 39 -1.49 -3.73 -10.53
C TYR A 39 -1.43 -4.57 -11.81
N TYR A 40 -1.41 -3.91 -12.97
CA TYR A 40 -1.18 -4.59 -14.24
C TYR A 40 0.23 -5.21 -14.31
N GLN A 41 1.20 -4.56 -13.63
CA GLN A 41 2.60 -4.95 -13.51
C GLN A 41 2.95 -4.98 -12.02
N PHE A 42 3.26 -6.17 -11.50
CA PHE A 42 3.56 -6.41 -10.09
C PHE A 42 4.83 -7.23 -9.92
N GLU A 43 5.83 -6.92 -10.75
CA GLU A 43 7.16 -7.47 -10.65
C GLU A 43 7.86 -6.95 -9.37
N PRO A 44 8.74 -7.75 -8.74
CA PRO A 44 9.58 -7.28 -7.65
C PRO A 44 10.45 -6.10 -8.09
N VAL A 45 10.62 -5.13 -7.20
CA VAL A 45 11.61 -4.05 -7.36
C VAL A 45 12.92 -4.54 -6.77
N GLU A 46 13.97 -4.61 -7.59
CA GLU A 46 15.29 -5.10 -7.18
C GLU A 46 16.03 -4.09 -6.29
N ASP A 47 16.94 -4.57 -5.42
CA ASP A 47 17.70 -3.73 -4.50
C ASP A 47 18.48 -2.63 -5.24
N GLU A 48 19.05 -2.93 -6.41
CA GLU A 48 19.76 -1.94 -7.23
C GLU A 48 18.85 -0.81 -7.71
N GLU A 49 17.60 -1.11 -8.07
CA GLU A 49 16.61 -0.11 -8.49
C GLU A 49 16.21 0.79 -7.32
N VAL A 50 15.98 0.21 -6.14
CA VAL A 50 15.71 0.97 -4.91
C VAL A 50 16.84 1.96 -4.62
N ILE A 51 18.10 1.51 -4.70
CA ILE A 51 19.27 2.37 -4.44
C ILE A 51 19.34 3.53 -5.45
N GLN A 52 19.02 3.29 -6.72
CA GLN A 52 19.03 4.34 -7.74
C GLN A 52 18.00 5.43 -7.46
N LEU A 53 16.81 5.09 -6.94
CA LEU A 53 15.74 6.04 -6.63
C LEU A 53 16.01 6.94 -5.41
N LEU A 54 16.99 6.58 -4.56
CA LEU A 54 17.33 7.32 -3.34
C LEU A 54 18.43 8.38 -3.53
N ASN A 55 19.04 8.48 -4.71
CA ASN A 55 20.09 9.45 -5.05
C ASN A 55 19.55 10.66 -5.83
#